data_AF-A0A437NHF1-F1
#
_entry.id   AF-A0A437NHF1-F1
#
_cell.length_a   1.000
_cell.length_b   1.000
_cell.length_c   1.000
_cell.angle_alpha   90.00
_cell.angle_beta   90.00
_cell.angle_gamma   90.00
#
_symmetry.space_group_name_H-M   'P 1'
#
loop_
_entity.id
_entity.type
_entity.pdbx_description
1 polymer ?
#
loop_
_entity_poly.entity_id
_entity_poly.type
_entity_poly.pdbx_seq_one_letter_code
_entity_poly.pdbx_strand_id
1 'polypeptide(L)'
;MPVTAVSGSASGIGAAVCQALRAAGHRVIGIDRANAEVIADLSSASGRQAAISAVLEHCDGVLDGLVCCAGVGSSAVSDTIVSVNYFGVCELLDGLADALAKG
;
A
#
# COMPACT_ATOMS: atom_id res chain seq x y z
N MET A 1 -11.42 -11.47 -10.82
CA MET A 1 -10.16 -10.78 -11.17
C MET A 1 -9.51 -10.42 -9.84
N PRO A 2 -8.34 -11.00 -9.49
CA PRO A 2 -7.75 -10.79 -8.17
C PRO A 2 -7.39 -9.31 -7.98
N VAL A 3 -7.65 -8.78 -6.80
CA VAL A 3 -7.39 -7.41 -6.38
C VAL A 3 -6.17 -7.39 -5.48
N THR A 4 -5.17 -6.60 -5.83
CA THR A 4 -3.92 -6.52 -5.06
C THR A 4 -3.57 -5.07 -4.75
N ALA A 5 -3.39 -4.77 -3.46
CA ALA A 5 -2.92 -3.46 -3.03
C ALA A 5 -1.39 -3.40 -3.02
N VAL A 6 -0.81 -2.29 -3.46
CA VAL A 6 0.65 -2.11 -3.50
C VAL A 6 1.01 -0.74 -2.93
N SER A 7 1.72 -0.70 -1.80
CA SER A 7 2.27 0.56 -1.29
C SER A 7 3.60 0.91 -1.97
N GLY A 8 3.91 2.21 -2.13
CA GLY A 8 5.07 2.65 -2.89
C GLY A 8 4.91 2.43 -4.40
N SER A 9 3.66 2.44 -4.87
CA SER A 9 3.28 2.07 -6.24
C SER A 9 3.76 3.04 -7.33
N ALA A 10 4.15 4.27 -6.99
CA ALA A 10 4.43 5.30 -7.99
C ALA A 10 5.86 5.25 -8.56
N SER A 11 6.78 4.47 -7.96
CA SER A 11 8.17 4.44 -8.41
C SER A 11 8.89 3.12 -8.12
N GLY A 12 10.08 2.96 -8.71
CA GLY A 12 11.02 1.88 -8.38
C GLY A 12 10.41 0.49 -8.47
N ILE A 13 10.65 -0.32 -7.44
CA ILE A 13 10.16 -1.71 -7.35
C ILE A 13 8.63 -1.75 -7.34
N GLY A 14 7.97 -0.85 -6.59
CA GLY A 14 6.51 -0.84 -6.49
C GLY A 14 5.83 -0.60 -7.84
N ALA A 15 6.31 0.37 -8.62
CA ALA A 15 5.80 0.60 -9.98
C ALA A 15 5.99 -0.61 -10.91
N ALA A 16 7.16 -1.24 -10.86
CA ALA A 16 7.45 -2.45 -11.64
C ALA A 16 6.54 -3.62 -11.23
N VAL A 17 6.30 -3.80 -9.93
CA VAL A 17 5.37 -4.80 -9.39
C VAL A 17 3.93 -4.50 -9.84
N CYS A 18 3.47 -3.25 -9.78
CA CYS A 18 2.16 -2.86 -10.28
C CYS A 18 2.01 -3.17 -11.78
N GLN A 19 3.03 -2.91 -12.59
CA GLN A 19 3.01 -3.26 -14.02
C GLN A 19 2.92 -4.78 -14.23
N ALA A 20 3.73 -5.55 -13.50
CA ALA A 20 3.73 -7.02 -13.59
C ALA A 20 2.37 -7.62 -13.17
N LEU A 21 1.79 -7.15 -12.06
CA LEU A 21 0.48 -7.59 -11.56
C LEU A 21 -0.65 -7.26 -12.55
N ARG A 22 -0.66 -6.04 -13.11
CA ARG A 22 -1.64 -5.65 -14.13
C ARG A 22 -1.51 -6.53 -15.38
N ALA A 23 -0.27 -6.83 -15.82
CA ALA A 23 -0.03 -7.74 -16.94
C ALA A 23 -0.46 -9.20 -16.65
N ALA A 24 -0.39 -9.62 -15.38
CA ALA A 24 -0.90 -10.91 -14.91
C ALA A 24 -2.43 -10.92 -14.70
N GLY A 25 -3.14 -9.82 -15.01
CA GLY A 25 -4.59 -9.73 -14.92
C GLY A 25 -5.11 -9.39 -13.52
N HIS A 26 -4.29 -8.85 -12.62
CA HIS A 26 -4.77 -8.31 -11.34
C HIS A 26 -5.37 -6.91 -11.53
N ARG A 27 -6.37 -6.58 -10.70
CA ARG A 27 -6.74 -5.19 -10.43
C ARG A 27 -5.80 -4.65 -9.35
N VAL A 28 -5.00 -3.65 -9.68
CA VAL A 28 -4.07 -3.06 -8.71
C VAL A 28 -4.70 -1.85 -8.02
N ILE A 29 -4.57 -1.79 -6.71
CA ILE A 29 -4.87 -0.60 -5.89
C ILE A 29 -3.53 -0.05 -5.40
N GLY A 30 -2.97 0.94 -6.10
CA GLY A 30 -1.74 1.58 -5.70
C GLY A 30 -1.96 2.51 -4.50
N ILE A 31 -1.01 2.51 -3.56
CA ILE A 31 -0.93 3.46 -2.45
C ILE A 31 0.39 4.21 -2.60
N ASP A 32 0.35 5.54 -2.68
CA ASP A 32 1.54 6.39 -2.71
C ASP A 32 1.16 7.83 -2.34
N ARG A 33 2.15 8.72 -2.23
CA ARG A 33 1.92 10.15 -1.97
C ARG A 33 1.37 10.90 -3.19
N ALA A 34 1.53 10.33 -4.39
CA ALA A 34 1.07 10.88 -5.66
C ALA A 34 0.97 9.77 -6.72
N ASN A 35 0.19 9.98 -7.79
CA ASN A 35 0.11 9.08 -8.95
C ASN A 35 -0.31 7.64 -8.61
N ALA A 36 -1.26 7.49 -7.70
CA ALA A 36 -1.79 6.20 -7.25
C ALA A 36 -3.32 6.28 -7.09
N GLU A 37 -3.98 5.12 -7.06
CA GLU A 37 -5.43 5.03 -6.80
C GLU A 37 -5.79 5.53 -5.39
N VAL A 38 -4.92 5.27 -4.40
CA VAL A 38 -5.01 5.81 -3.04
C VAL A 38 -3.85 6.76 -2.78
N ILE A 39 -4.15 8.05 -2.68
CA ILE A 39 -3.16 9.09 -2.34
C ILE A 39 -3.10 9.24 -0.82
N ALA A 40 -1.99 8.80 -0.22
CA ALA A 40 -1.79 8.84 1.23
C ALA A 40 -0.32 9.02 1.64
N ASP A 41 -0.10 9.68 2.76
CA ASP A 41 1.21 9.78 3.40
C ASP A 41 1.33 8.81 4.58
N LEU A 42 2.07 7.72 4.37
CA LEU A 42 2.26 6.67 5.38
C LEU A 42 3.22 7.10 6.51
N SER A 43 3.84 8.27 6.46
CA SER A 43 4.67 8.77 7.55
C SER A 43 3.88 9.25 8.77
N SER A 44 2.55 9.26 8.70
CA SER A 44 1.66 9.67 9.79
C SER A 44 0.61 8.59 10.10
N ALA A 45 0.20 8.47 11.37
CA ALA A 45 -0.83 7.51 11.76
C ALA A 45 -2.17 7.78 11.07
N SER A 46 -2.58 9.04 10.96
CA SER A 46 -3.80 9.42 10.23
C SER A 46 -3.73 9.09 8.75
N GLY A 47 -2.57 9.28 8.11
CA GLY A 47 -2.38 8.94 6.70
C GLY A 47 -2.42 7.43 6.45
N ARG A 48 -1.86 6.62 7.37
CA ARG A 48 -2.00 5.15 7.32
C ARG A 48 -3.45 4.72 7.50
N GLN A 49 -4.16 5.27 8.48
CA GLN A 49 -5.57 4.96 8.70
C GLN A 49 -6.43 5.33 7.48
N ALA A 50 -6.17 6.49 6.87
CA ALA A 50 -6.85 6.90 5.64
C ALA A 50 -6.55 5.95 4.46
N ALA A 51 -5.30 5.50 4.32
CA ALA A 51 -4.93 4.52 3.30
C ALA A 51 -5.68 3.19 3.49
N ILE A 52 -5.74 2.67 4.72
CA ILE A 52 -6.46 1.44 5.06
C ILE A 52 -7.93 1.56 4.67
N SER A 53 -8.60 2.63 5.12
CA SER A 53 -10.02 2.86 4.82
C SER A 53 -10.28 2.97 3.31
N ALA A 54 -9.43 3.69 2.59
CA ALA A 54 -9.56 3.86 1.14
C ALA A 54 -9.36 2.54 0.38
N VAL A 55 -8.37 1.71 0.78
CA VAL A 55 -8.16 0.39 0.18
C VAL A 55 -9.37 -0.51 0.41
N LEU A 56 -9.90 -0.55 1.64
CA LEU A 56 -11.08 -1.34 1.97
C LEU A 56 -12.30 -0.92 1.15
N GLU A 57 -12.49 0.39 0.94
CA GLU A 57 -13.55 0.91 0.08
C GLU A 57 -13.33 0.49 -1.39
N HIS A 58 -12.10 0.59 -1.89
CA HIS A 58 -11.82 0.21 -3.27
C HIS A 58 -12.04 -1.28 -3.51
N CYS A 59 -11.69 -2.14 -2.55
CA CYS A 59 -11.78 -3.59 -2.70
C CYS A 59 -13.07 -4.22 -2.15
N ASP A 60 -14.05 -3.40 -1.75
CA ASP A 60 -15.30 -3.86 -1.12
C ASP A 60 -15.05 -4.81 0.08
N GLY A 61 -13.96 -4.58 0.81
CA GLY A 61 -13.56 -5.36 1.97
C GLY A 61 -13.02 -6.77 1.69
N VAL A 62 -12.65 -7.09 0.44
CA VAL A 62 -12.00 -8.36 0.04
C VAL A 62 -10.74 -8.06 -0.76
N LEU A 63 -9.59 -8.64 -0.36
CA LEU A 63 -8.31 -8.35 -1.01
C LEU A 63 -7.53 -9.65 -1.24
N ASP A 64 -7.14 -9.94 -2.48
CA ASP A 64 -6.42 -11.18 -2.81
C ASP A 64 -4.90 -11.07 -2.56
N GLY A 65 -4.38 -9.86 -2.34
CA GLY A 65 -2.97 -9.67 -2.05
C GLY A 65 -2.58 -8.27 -1.60
N LEU A 66 -1.48 -8.19 -0.86
CA LEU A 66 -0.87 -6.95 -0.39
C LEU A 66 0.64 -7.00 -0.61
N VAL A 67 1.19 -5.95 -1.22
CA VAL A 67 2.63 -5.74 -1.34
C VAL A 67 3.02 -4.44 -0.64
N CYS A 68 3.73 -4.57 0.47
CA CYS A 68 4.24 -3.42 1.22
C CYS A 68 5.59 -2.97 0.66
N CYS A 69 5.60 -2.12 -0.38
CA CYS A 69 6.81 -1.64 -1.05
C CYS A 69 7.12 -0.16 -0.79
N ALA A 70 6.28 0.57 -0.05
CA ALA A 70 6.60 1.92 0.40
C ALA A 70 7.80 1.90 1.35
N GLY A 71 8.79 2.76 1.07
CA GLY A 71 9.95 2.89 1.92
C GLY A 71 10.80 4.10 1.57
N VAL A 72 11.53 4.61 2.55
CA VAL A 72 12.51 5.69 2.38
C VAL A 72 13.91 5.22 2.82
N GLY A 73 14.93 5.74 2.13
CA GLY A 73 16.33 5.41 2.39
C GLY A 73 16.94 6.25 3.52
N SER A 74 18.23 6.02 3.78
CA SER A 74 19.01 6.65 4.85
C SER A 74 19.19 8.16 4.72
N SER A 75 18.84 8.76 3.58
CA SER A 75 18.85 10.21 3.38
C SER A 75 17.64 10.92 3.99
N ALA A 76 16.62 10.18 4.43
CA ALA A 76 15.46 10.73 5.13
C ALA A 76 15.75 10.95 6.62
N VAL A 77 14.93 11.77 7.29
CA VAL A 77 15.01 11.94 8.75
C VAL A 77 14.61 10.64 9.47
N SER A 78 15.28 10.32 10.58
CA SER A 78 15.13 9.03 11.29
C SER A 78 13.69 8.69 11.63
N ASP A 79 12.91 9.66 12.09
CA ASP A 79 11.51 9.45 12.46
C ASP A 79 10.65 9.07 11.25
N THR A 80 10.92 9.66 10.07
CA THR A 80 10.22 9.30 8.83
C THR A 80 10.58 7.89 8.39
N ILE A 81 11.85 7.48 8.54
CA ILE A 81 12.29 6.11 8.22
C ILE A 81 11.49 5.10 9.04
N VAL A 82 11.37 5.28 10.35
CA VAL A 82 10.59 4.36 11.20
C VAL A 82 9.09 4.44 10.87
N SER A 83 8.55 5.65 10.73
CA SER A 83 7.12 5.84 10.41
C SER A 83 6.69 5.16 9.11
N VAL A 84 7.50 5.26 8.05
CA VAL A 84 7.15 4.66 6.75
C VAL A 84 7.57 3.18 6.69
N ASN A 85 8.82 2.86 7.01
CA ASN A 85 9.38 1.53 6.75
C ASN A 85 8.91 0.48 7.77
N TYR A 86 8.48 0.91 8.96
CA TYR A 86 7.96 0.01 10.00
C TYR A 86 6.45 0.17 10.16
N PHE A 87 6.00 1.33 10.66
CA PHE A 87 4.56 1.52 10.94
C PHE A 87 3.71 1.52 9.67
N GLY A 88 4.22 2.06 8.56
CA GLY A 88 3.59 1.98 7.24
C GLY A 88 3.36 0.55 6.76
N VAL A 89 4.17 -0.41 7.21
CA VAL A 89 4.00 -1.83 6.89
C VAL A 89 3.08 -2.52 7.89
N CYS A 90 3.38 -2.41 9.19
CA CYS A 90 2.64 -3.10 10.25
C CYS A 90 1.16 -2.69 10.27
N GLU A 91 0.85 -1.39 10.21
CA GLU A 91 -0.54 -0.94 10.31
C GLU A 91 -1.35 -1.23 9.05
N LEU A 92 -0.73 -1.23 7.86
CA LEU A 92 -1.39 -1.71 6.65
C LEU A 92 -1.71 -3.20 6.74
N LEU A 93 -0.79 -4.02 7.24
CA LEU A 93 -1.03 -5.45 7.44
C LEU A 93 -2.16 -5.68 8.44
N ASP A 94 -2.09 -5.06 9.62
CA ASP A 94 -3.09 -5.22 10.67
C ASP A 94 -4.46 -4.73 10.21
N GLY A 95 -4.53 -3.56 9.56
CA GLY A 95 -5.79 -2.96 9.12
C GLY A 95 -6.44 -3.64 7.92
N LEU A 96 -5.67 -4.40 7.13
CA LEU A 96 -6.17 -5.11 5.94
C LEU A 96 -6.25 -6.63 6.13
N ALA A 97 -5.85 -7.16 7.29
CA ALA A 97 -5.82 -8.59 7.58
C ALA A 97 -7.17 -9.28 7.34
N ASP A 98 -8.27 -8.68 7.78
CA ASP A 98 -9.62 -9.24 7.60
C ASP A 98 -10.07 -9.25 6.14
N ALA A 99 -9.60 -8.29 5.32
CA ALA A 99 -9.88 -8.28 3.89
C ALA A 99 -9.06 -9.33 3.14
N LEU A 100 -7.78 -9.49 3.54
CA LEU A 100 -6.88 -10.51 3.02
C LEU A 100 -7.37 -11.93 3.35
N ALA A 101 -7.96 -12.15 4.53
CA ALA A 101 -8.50 -13.45 4.93
C ALA A 101 -9.71 -13.89 4.09
N LYS A 102 -10.31 -13.00 3.29
CA LYS A 102 -11.50 -13.26 2.46
C LYS A 102 -11.20 -13.49 0.98
N GLY A 103 -9.98 -13.15 0.52
CA GLY A 103 -9.52 -13.34 -0.86
C GLY A 103 -8.72 -14.63 -1.00
#